data_AF-L8HVQ7-F1
#
_entry.id   AF-L8HVQ7-F1
#
_cell.length_a   1.000
_cell.length_b   1.000
_cell.length_c   1.000
_cell.angle_alpha   90.00
_cell.angle_beta   90.00
_cell.angle_gamma   90.00
#
_symmetry.space_group_name_H-M   'P 1'
#
loop_
_entity.id
_entity.type
_entity.pdbx_description
1 polymer ?
#
loop_
_entity_poly.entity_id
_entity_poly.type
_entity_poly.pdbx_seq_one_letter_code
_entity_poly.pdbx_strand_id
1 'polypeptide(L)'
;MAAENSKQFWKRSAKLPGSIQPVYGAQHPPLDPRLTKNFIKERSKVSTVPLKNKKASSFHEFARNTSDAWDIGDDEEEDFSSPAFQTLNSKVALATAAQVLENHSKLRVKPERSQSTTSDVPASYKVIKSSSDAQLSRNSSDSCLRNPLHKQQSLPLRPVIPLVARISDQNASGAPPMTVREKTRLEKFRQLLSSHNTDLDELRKCSWPGVPREVRPVTWRLLSGYLPANTERRKLTLQRKREEYFGFIEQYYDSRNEEHHQDTYRQIHIDIPRTNPLIPLFQQPLVQEIFERILFIWAIRHPASGYVQGINDLVTPFFVVFLSEYVEEDVENFDVTNLSQDMLRSIEADSFWCMSKLLDGIQDNYTFAQPGIQKKVKALEELVSRIDEQVHNHFRRYEVEYLQFAFRWMNNLLMRELPLRCTIRLWDTYQSEPEGFSHFHLYVCAAFLIKWRKEILDEEDFQGLLMLLQNLPTIHWGNEEIGLLLAEAYRLKYMFADAPNHYRR
;
A
#
# COMPACT_ATOMS: atom_id res chain seq x y z
N MET A 1 -60.00 -53.40 33.26
CA MET A 1 -60.07 -53.66 31.80
C MET A 1 -58.92 -52.86 31.19
N ALA A 2 -57.74 -53.47 31.03
CA ALA A 2 -57.25 -54.12 29.80
C ALA A 2 -57.10 -53.10 28.64
N ALA A 3 -55.89 -52.59 28.39
CA ALA A 3 -54.87 -53.05 27.41
C ALA A 3 -55.27 -52.60 25.97
N GLU A 4 -54.50 -51.88 25.15
CA GLU A 4 -53.14 -52.00 24.56
C GLU A 4 -52.88 -50.72 23.70
N ASN A 5 -51.73 -50.36 23.09
CA ASN A 5 -50.29 -50.53 23.28
C ASN A 5 -49.59 -49.61 22.22
N SER A 6 -48.49 -48.93 22.59
CA SER A 6 -47.31 -48.48 21.81
C SER A 6 -47.42 -47.87 20.38
N LYS A 7 -46.84 -46.67 20.18
CA LYS A 7 -45.61 -46.45 19.34
C LYS A 7 -45.14 -44.98 19.29
N GLN A 8 -43.83 -44.81 19.49
CA GLN A 8 -43.03 -43.58 19.38
C GLN A 8 -42.71 -43.21 17.91
N PHE A 9 -42.67 -41.91 17.61
CA PHE A 9 -42.13 -41.27 16.39
C PHE A 9 -41.78 -39.82 16.82
N TRP A 10 -40.56 -39.26 16.79
CA TRP A 10 -39.53 -39.23 15.75
C TRP A 10 -38.11 -39.02 16.32
N LYS A 11 -37.13 -39.50 15.54
CA LYS A 11 -35.68 -39.48 15.75
C LYS A 11 -35.06 -38.06 15.67
N ARG A 12 -33.96 -37.89 16.41
CA ARG A 12 -32.96 -36.81 16.27
C ARG A 12 -32.38 -36.76 14.85
N SER A 13 -32.23 -35.56 14.30
CA SER A 13 -31.28 -35.27 13.23
C SER A 13 -30.60 -33.93 13.52
N ALA A 14 -29.30 -34.01 13.80
CA ALA A 14 -28.36 -32.90 13.76
C ALA A 14 -27.64 -32.99 12.41
N LYS A 15 -27.56 -31.89 11.65
CA LYS A 15 -26.56 -31.69 10.59
C LYS A 15 -26.54 -30.22 10.14
N LEU A 16 -25.41 -29.57 10.44
CA LEU A 16 -24.91 -28.33 9.84
C LEU A 16 -24.51 -28.61 8.37
N PRO A 17 -24.71 -27.69 7.43
CA PRO A 17 -24.18 -27.82 6.08
C PRO A 17 -22.77 -27.21 6.00
N GLY A 18 -21.77 -28.05 5.79
CA GLY A 18 -20.39 -27.62 5.50
C GLY A 18 -19.41 -28.78 5.57
N SER A 19 -19.12 -29.41 4.43
CA SER A 19 -17.85 -30.10 4.10
C SER A 19 -18.04 -30.99 2.87
N ILE A 20 -17.38 -30.64 1.75
CA ILE A 20 -16.99 -31.61 0.70
C ILE A 20 -15.56 -31.29 0.24
N GLN A 21 -14.81 -32.39 0.04
CA GLN A 21 -13.37 -32.62 -0.05
C GLN A 21 -12.62 -32.03 -1.27
N PRO A 22 -11.26 -31.99 -1.24
CA PRO A 22 -10.41 -31.58 -2.37
C PRO A 22 -10.19 -32.70 -3.40
N VAL A 23 -10.16 -32.36 -4.69
CA VAL A 23 -9.80 -33.27 -5.80
C VAL A 23 -8.53 -32.74 -6.48
N TYR A 24 -7.49 -33.58 -6.53
CA TYR A 24 -6.27 -33.39 -7.32
C TYR A 24 -6.47 -33.91 -8.76
N GLY A 25 -5.93 -33.17 -9.75
CA GLY A 25 -5.35 -33.68 -11.01
C GLY A 25 -6.26 -34.22 -12.13
N ALA A 26 -6.29 -33.52 -13.28
CA ALA A 26 -6.34 -34.03 -14.67
C ALA A 26 -6.32 -32.82 -15.64
N GLN A 27 -5.24 -32.56 -16.40
CA GLN A 27 -5.03 -33.01 -17.78
C GLN A 27 -6.19 -32.74 -18.75
N HIS A 28 -5.98 -31.77 -19.66
CA HIS A 28 -6.64 -31.47 -20.95
C HIS A 28 -8.18 -31.49 -21.07
N PRO A 29 -8.81 -30.45 -21.65
CA PRO A 29 -10.11 -30.61 -22.29
C PRO A 29 -9.95 -31.03 -23.77
N PRO A 30 -10.71 -32.01 -24.29
CA PRO A 30 -10.76 -32.27 -25.71
C PRO A 30 -11.70 -31.30 -26.42
N LEU A 31 -11.28 -30.88 -27.62
CA LEU A 31 -12.07 -30.25 -28.66
C LEU A 31 -13.06 -31.26 -29.26
N ASP A 32 -14.33 -30.87 -29.48
CA ASP A 32 -15.07 -31.36 -30.66
C ASP A 32 -16.05 -30.28 -31.18
N PRO A 33 -15.92 -29.86 -32.45
CA PRO A 33 -16.69 -28.82 -33.09
C PRO A 33 -17.91 -29.36 -33.85
N ARG A 34 -19.06 -29.54 -33.18
CA ARG A 34 -20.35 -29.76 -33.89
C ARG A 34 -21.51 -29.23 -33.08
N LEU A 35 -21.95 -28.00 -33.38
CA LEU A 35 -23.35 -27.54 -33.30
C LEU A 35 -23.45 -26.12 -33.86
N THR A 36 -23.23 -25.99 -35.17
CA THR A 36 -23.74 -24.87 -35.97
C THR A 36 -24.92 -25.39 -36.79
N LYS A 37 -26.11 -24.80 -36.59
CA LYS A 37 -26.96 -24.30 -37.69
C LYS A 37 -28.21 -23.58 -37.17
N ASN A 38 -28.25 -22.29 -37.55
CA ASN A 38 -29.38 -21.53 -38.11
C ASN A 38 -30.62 -21.28 -37.26
N PHE A 39 -30.91 -20.00 -36.97
CA PHE A 39 -31.99 -19.27 -37.64
C PHE A 39 -31.82 -17.75 -37.48
N ILE A 40 -31.83 -17.05 -38.61
CA ILE A 40 -31.93 -15.59 -38.77
C ILE A 40 -33.40 -15.20 -38.70
N LYS A 41 -33.74 -14.14 -37.95
CA LYS A 41 -34.81 -13.20 -38.36
C LYS A 41 -34.72 -11.85 -37.64
N GLU A 42 -34.47 -10.80 -38.42
CA GLU A 42 -34.71 -9.41 -38.05
C GLU A 42 -36.22 -9.12 -37.94
N ARG A 43 -36.59 -8.27 -36.98
CA ARG A 43 -37.62 -7.24 -37.18
C ARG A 43 -37.56 -6.16 -36.10
N SER A 44 -37.43 -4.93 -36.58
CA SER A 44 -37.65 -3.66 -35.90
C SER A 44 -39.11 -3.47 -35.41
N LYS A 45 -39.29 -2.83 -34.24
CA LYS A 45 -40.26 -1.72 -34.03
C LYS A 45 -40.17 -1.11 -32.62
N VAL A 46 -40.29 0.21 -32.60
CA VAL A 46 -40.40 1.16 -31.47
C VAL A 46 -41.80 1.10 -30.85
N SER A 47 -41.93 1.17 -29.50
CA SER A 47 -42.90 2.02 -28.77
C SER A 47 -42.81 1.85 -27.22
N THR A 48 -42.56 2.97 -26.54
CA THR A 48 -43.12 3.50 -25.27
C THR A 48 -43.54 2.61 -24.07
N VAL A 49 -43.09 3.07 -22.89
CA VAL A 49 -43.25 2.62 -21.48
C VAL A 49 -44.72 2.54 -20.99
N PRO A 50 -45.01 1.79 -19.90
CA PRO A 50 -45.15 2.46 -18.59
C PRO A 50 -44.57 1.71 -17.36
N LEU A 51 -44.21 2.51 -16.35
CA LEU A 51 -43.71 2.18 -15.02
C LEU A 51 -44.51 1.07 -14.31
N LYS A 52 -43.81 0.15 -13.61
CA LYS A 52 -44.24 -0.44 -12.32
C LYS A 52 -43.05 -0.86 -11.46
N ASN A 53 -43.15 -0.48 -10.19
CA ASN A 53 -42.21 -0.62 -9.07
C ASN A 53 -41.61 -2.03 -8.89
N LYS A 54 -40.28 -2.10 -8.75
CA LYS A 54 -39.59 -3.24 -8.13
C LYS A 54 -38.94 -2.79 -6.83
N LYS A 55 -39.29 -3.51 -5.76
CA LYS A 55 -38.73 -3.37 -4.40
C LYS A 55 -37.21 -3.50 -4.45
N ALA A 56 -36.51 -2.54 -3.86
CA ALA A 56 -35.06 -2.55 -3.75
C ALA A 56 -34.61 -3.68 -2.81
N SER A 57 -33.58 -4.41 -3.23
CA SER A 57 -32.82 -5.33 -2.40
C SER A 57 -32.07 -4.53 -1.33
N SER A 58 -31.96 -5.09 -0.12
CA SER A 58 -31.30 -4.56 1.09
C SER A 58 -29.84 -4.10 0.91
N PHE A 59 -29.25 -4.24 -0.28
CA PHE A 59 -27.93 -3.73 -0.63
C PHE A 59 -27.95 -2.31 -1.23
N HIS A 60 -29.02 -1.90 -1.92
CA HIS A 60 -29.09 -0.57 -2.55
C HIS A 60 -29.41 0.55 -1.56
N GLU A 61 -30.06 0.24 -0.43
CA GLU A 61 -30.33 1.20 0.63
C GLU A 61 -29.06 1.52 1.44
N PHE A 62 -28.13 0.56 1.55
CA PHE A 62 -26.80 0.78 2.15
C PHE A 62 -25.90 1.67 1.27
N ALA A 63 -25.88 1.41 -0.05
CA ALA A 63 -25.10 2.20 -1.00
C ALA A 63 -25.60 3.65 -1.11
N ARG A 64 -26.91 3.90 -0.93
CA ARG A 64 -27.47 5.26 -0.95
C ARG A 64 -27.17 6.05 0.32
N ASN A 65 -27.08 5.38 1.48
CA ASN A 65 -26.78 6.04 2.77
C ASN A 65 -25.28 6.30 3.00
N THR A 66 -24.41 5.83 2.10
CA THR A 66 -22.95 6.07 2.13
C THR A 66 -22.46 6.95 0.98
N SER A 67 -23.32 7.23 -0.01
CA SER A 67 -23.00 8.08 -1.16
C SER A 67 -23.12 9.59 -0.88
N ASP A 68 -23.66 9.99 0.26
CA ASP A 68 -23.96 11.40 0.61
C ASP A 68 -22.96 12.01 1.61
N ALA A 69 -21.91 11.25 1.99
CA ALA A 69 -20.85 11.73 2.89
C ALA A 69 -19.59 12.25 2.17
N TRP A 70 -19.60 12.24 0.83
CA TRP A 70 -18.41 12.51 0.01
C TRP A 70 -18.64 13.54 -1.10
N ASP A 71 -19.81 14.19 -1.13
CA ASP A 71 -20.10 15.29 -2.05
C ASP A 71 -20.03 16.62 -1.29
N ILE A 72 -18.81 17.14 -1.10
CA ILE A 72 -18.63 18.55 -0.78
C ILE A 72 -18.46 19.25 -2.13
N GLY A 73 -19.59 19.63 -2.73
CA GLY A 73 -19.62 20.56 -3.82
C GLY A 73 -19.12 21.92 -3.35
N ASP A 74 -18.11 22.45 -4.05
CA ASP A 74 -17.82 23.88 -4.13
C ASP A 74 -18.98 24.54 -4.89
N ASP A 75 -19.81 25.30 -4.19
CA ASP A 75 -20.77 26.33 -4.63
C ASP A 75 -21.38 26.87 -3.31
N GLU A 76 -21.40 28.14 -2.92
CA GLU A 76 -21.36 29.42 -3.64
C GLU A 76 -20.82 30.56 -2.75
N GLU A 77 -20.42 31.67 -3.38
CA GLU A 77 -20.69 33.00 -2.83
C GLU A 77 -22.21 33.19 -2.70
N GLU A 78 -22.76 33.38 -1.50
CA GLU A 78 -23.79 34.40 -1.26
C GLU A 78 -24.18 34.52 0.24
N ASP A 79 -24.12 35.78 0.66
CA ASP A 79 -24.77 36.56 1.72
C ASP A 79 -25.52 35.96 2.94
N PHE A 80 -25.46 36.77 4.00
CA PHE A 80 -26.06 36.66 5.33
C PHE A 80 -27.53 36.18 5.40
N SER A 81 -27.80 35.15 6.21
CA SER A 81 -28.78 35.18 7.34
C SER A 81 -28.91 33.81 8.04
N SER A 82 -28.84 33.80 9.37
CA SER A 82 -28.89 32.60 10.24
C SER A 82 -30.21 31.81 10.15
N PRO A 83 -30.18 30.46 10.33
CA PRO A 83 -31.13 29.85 11.26
C PRO A 83 -30.63 28.64 12.10
N ALA A 84 -30.98 28.70 13.39
CA ALA A 84 -31.34 27.63 14.34
C ALA A 84 -30.64 26.26 14.34
N PHE A 85 -29.77 26.05 15.33
CA PHE A 85 -29.37 24.73 15.84
C PHE A 85 -30.58 23.91 16.33
N GLN A 86 -30.82 22.73 15.75
CA GLN A 86 -31.67 21.70 16.37
C GLN A 86 -30.86 20.91 17.39
N THR A 87 -30.98 21.26 18.67
CA THR A 87 -30.47 20.47 19.79
C THR A 87 -31.31 19.21 20.00
N LEU A 88 -30.66 18.04 19.96
CA LEU A 88 -31.20 16.76 20.40
C LEU A 88 -31.76 16.84 21.83
N ASN A 89 -33.02 16.41 22.00
CA ASN A 89 -33.72 16.49 23.28
C ASN A 89 -33.16 15.47 24.28
N SER A 90 -32.25 15.92 25.14
CA SER A 90 -31.53 15.13 26.15
C SER A 90 -32.45 14.24 27.01
N LYS A 91 -33.71 14.65 27.25
CA LYS A 91 -34.67 13.84 28.02
C LYS A 91 -35.07 12.55 27.31
N VAL A 92 -35.14 12.57 25.97
CA VAL A 92 -35.51 11.38 25.18
C VAL A 92 -34.35 10.38 25.19
N ALA A 93 -33.11 10.86 25.01
CA ALA A 93 -31.92 10.00 25.04
C ALA A 93 -31.72 9.32 26.41
N LEU A 94 -31.95 10.04 27.52
CA LEU A 94 -31.87 9.49 28.87
C LEU A 94 -32.97 8.47 29.17
N ALA A 95 -34.19 8.69 28.69
CA ALA A 95 -35.29 7.75 28.83
C ALA A 95 -35.01 6.43 28.08
N THR A 96 -34.47 6.53 26.85
CA THR A 96 -34.08 5.35 26.08
C THR A 96 -32.95 4.57 26.75
N ALA A 97 -31.95 5.25 27.30
CA ALA A 97 -30.85 4.61 28.04
C ALA A 97 -31.35 3.87 29.31
N ALA A 98 -32.27 4.47 30.05
CA ALA A 98 -32.88 3.85 31.23
C ALA A 98 -33.67 2.57 30.87
N GLN A 99 -34.42 2.61 29.76
CA GLN A 99 -35.21 1.47 29.27
C GLN A 99 -34.32 0.27 28.89
N VAL A 100 -33.15 0.53 28.30
CA VAL A 100 -32.18 -0.50 27.90
C VAL A 100 -31.54 -1.16 29.14
N LEU A 101 -31.21 -0.37 30.16
CA LEU A 101 -30.65 -0.89 31.42
C LEU A 101 -31.65 -1.75 32.19
N GLU A 102 -32.94 -1.36 32.19
CA GLU A 102 -34.00 -2.12 32.84
C GLU A 102 -34.28 -3.46 32.14
N ASN A 103 -34.17 -3.51 30.81
CA ASN A 103 -34.33 -4.75 30.05
C ASN A 103 -33.17 -5.74 30.31
N HIS A 104 -31.95 -5.24 30.53
CA HIS A 104 -30.81 -6.08 30.86
C HIS A 104 -30.82 -6.58 32.31
N SER A 105 -31.42 -5.84 33.25
CA SER A 105 -31.50 -6.26 34.66
C SER A 105 -32.52 -7.38 34.90
N LYS A 106 -33.61 -7.43 34.11
CA LYS A 106 -34.66 -8.47 34.17
C LYS A 106 -34.20 -9.86 33.74
N LEU A 107 -33.05 -9.98 33.08
CA LEU A 107 -32.47 -11.26 32.63
C LEU A 107 -31.52 -11.92 33.64
N ARG A 108 -31.27 -11.31 34.82
CA ARG A 108 -30.16 -11.70 35.72
C ARG A 108 -30.51 -12.19 37.15
N VAL A 109 -31.75 -12.58 37.46
CA VAL A 109 -32.13 -13.04 38.83
C VAL A 109 -32.73 -14.46 38.77
N LYS A 110 -31.93 -15.54 38.95
CA LYS A 110 -31.58 -16.35 40.18
C LYS A 110 -32.58 -17.52 40.46
N PRO A 111 -32.17 -18.67 41.06
CA PRO A 111 -31.99 -18.72 42.51
C PRO A 111 -30.87 -19.63 43.08
N GLU A 112 -30.46 -19.30 44.31
CA GLU A 112 -29.53 -20.00 45.20
C GLU A 112 -30.20 -21.06 46.11
N ARG A 113 -29.39 -22.00 46.63
CA ARG A 113 -29.51 -22.70 47.93
C ARG A 113 -28.11 -23.32 48.23
N SER A 114 -27.51 -23.38 49.42
CA SER A 114 -27.77 -22.89 50.80
C SER A 114 -26.61 -23.36 51.72
N GLN A 115 -26.11 -22.47 52.61
CA GLN A 115 -25.60 -22.69 54.01
C GLN A 115 -24.41 -23.68 54.26
N SER A 116 -23.44 -23.51 55.18
CA SER A 116 -23.30 -22.75 56.45
C SER A 116 -21.86 -22.85 57.03
N THR A 117 -21.44 -21.85 57.85
CA THR A 117 -20.58 -21.88 59.09
C THR A 117 -19.10 -22.35 58.97
N THR A 118 -18.03 -21.83 59.62
CA THR A 118 -17.76 -20.91 60.77
C THR A 118 -16.26 -20.53 60.82
N SER A 119 -15.99 -19.31 61.30
CA SER A 119 -14.87 -18.71 62.09
C SER A 119 -13.41 -19.25 62.17
N ASP A 120 -12.51 -18.24 62.27
CA ASP A 120 -11.25 -18.11 63.05
C ASP A 120 -9.85 -18.29 62.42
N VAL A 121 -9.01 -17.28 62.71
CA VAL A 121 -7.54 -17.10 62.55
C VAL A 121 -6.94 -17.29 63.97
N PRO A 122 -5.62 -17.55 64.30
CA PRO A 122 -4.39 -17.20 63.57
C PRO A 122 -3.13 -18.12 63.73
N ALA A 123 -2.03 -17.67 63.12
CA ALA A 123 -0.61 -17.80 63.53
C ALA A 123 0.26 -19.04 63.17
N SER A 124 1.29 -18.76 62.36
CA SER A 124 2.74 -19.11 62.50
C SER A 124 3.12 -20.49 63.04
N TYR A 125 3.91 -21.28 62.28
CA TYR A 125 5.24 -21.79 62.67
C TYR A 125 6.06 -22.28 61.46
N LYS A 126 7.38 -22.24 61.64
CA LYS A 126 8.49 -22.42 60.68
C LYS A 126 8.83 -23.91 60.39
N VAL A 127 9.28 -24.14 59.14
CA VAL A 127 10.47 -24.90 58.68
C VAL A 127 10.57 -26.41 59.01
N ILE A 128 10.82 -27.23 57.97
CA ILE A 128 11.96 -28.18 57.85
C ILE A 128 12.15 -28.56 56.36
N LYS A 129 13.41 -28.46 55.92
CA LYS A 129 13.94 -28.94 54.62
C LYS A 129 13.96 -30.47 54.58
N SER A 130 13.77 -31.06 53.40
CA SER A 130 14.66 -32.11 52.93
C SER A 130 14.72 -32.13 51.41
N SER A 131 15.92 -32.34 50.91
CA SER A 131 16.38 -32.17 49.54
C SER A 131 16.97 -33.49 49.07
N SER A 132 16.64 -33.92 47.86
CA SER A 132 17.56 -34.71 47.03
C SER A 132 17.07 -34.84 45.59
N ASP A 133 17.92 -34.35 44.69
CA ASP A 133 17.94 -34.59 43.24
C ASP A 133 18.13 -36.07 42.90
N ALA A 134 17.61 -36.50 41.74
CA ALA A 134 18.36 -37.35 40.80
C ALA A 134 17.68 -37.38 39.41
N GLN A 135 18.52 -37.16 38.39
CA GLN A 135 18.26 -37.20 36.96
C GLN A 135 18.19 -38.65 36.42
N LEU A 136 17.48 -38.88 35.30
CA LEU A 136 17.98 -39.51 34.04
C LEU A 136 16.85 -40.12 33.15
N SER A 137 16.68 -39.53 31.96
CA SER A 137 16.68 -40.12 30.59
C SER A 137 15.79 -41.31 30.12
N ARG A 138 15.01 -41.04 29.04
CA ARG A 138 14.58 -41.89 27.88
C ARG A 138 13.58 -43.05 28.15
N ASN A 139 12.56 -43.41 27.34
CA ASN A 139 12.24 -43.25 25.91
C ASN A 139 10.72 -43.48 25.62
N SER A 140 10.21 -42.83 24.56
CA SER A 140 9.14 -43.18 23.59
C SER A 140 7.81 -43.84 24.00
N SER A 141 6.69 -43.13 23.79
CA SER A 141 5.66 -43.36 22.74
C SER A 141 4.28 -42.89 23.22
N ASP A 142 3.72 -41.81 22.66
CA ASP A 142 2.46 -41.93 21.91
C ASP A 142 2.06 -40.63 21.19
N SER A 143 1.34 -40.85 20.11
CA SER A 143 0.90 -39.92 19.08
C SER A 143 -0.23 -38.97 19.51
N CYS A 144 -0.15 -37.70 19.11
CA CYS A 144 -1.33 -36.86 18.87
C CYS A 144 -1.02 -35.72 17.89
N LEU A 145 -1.62 -35.84 16.71
CA LEU A 145 -1.60 -34.90 15.60
C LEU A 145 -2.33 -33.60 15.99
N ARG A 146 -1.64 -32.45 15.88
CA ARG A 146 -2.29 -31.14 15.72
C ARG A 146 -1.77 -30.51 14.43
N ASN A 147 -2.65 -30.47 13.42
CA ASN A 147 -2.47 -29.66 12.22
C ASN A 147 -2.57 -28.17 12.57
N PRO A 148 -1.58 -27.33 12.23
CA PRO A 148 -1.79 -25.90 12.07
C PRO A 148 -2.32 -25.63 10.66
N LEU A 149 -3.41 -24.88 10.58
CA LEU A 149 -3.95 -24.28 9.36
C LEU A 149 -2.83 -23.56 8.58
N HIS A 150 -2.76 -23.82 7.28
CA HIS A 150 -1.84 -23.19 6.34
C HIS A 150 -1.95 -21.65 6.43
N LYS A 151 -0.95 -21.03 7.06
CA LYS A 151 -0.48 -19.69 6.69
C LYS A 151 -0.07 -19.77 5.22
N GLN A 152 -0.62 -18.88 4.38
CA GLN A 152 -0.01 -18.62 3.08
C GLN A 152 1.43 -18.17 3.34
N GLN A 153 2.37 -19.03 2.95
CA GLN A 153 3.78 -18.69 2.92
C GLN A 153 3.94 -17.64 1.82
N SER A 154 4.29 -16.42 2.23
CA SER A 154 4.99 -15.50 1.35
C SER A 154 6.17 -16.24 0.73
N LEU A 155 6.31 -16.14 -0.59
CA LEU A 155 7.47 -16.66 -1.30
C LEU A 155 8.74 -16.17 -0.59
N PRO A 156 9.75 -17.04 -0.36
CA PRO A 156 10.97 -16.63 0.30
C PRO A 156 11.64 -15.55 -0.54
N LEU A 157 11.73 -14.34 0.02
CA LEU A 157 12.55 -13.26 -0.51
C LEU A 157 13.99 -13.77 -0.54
N ARG A 158 14.47 -14.16 -1.72
CA ARG A 158 15.90 -14.35 -1.93
C ARG A 158 16.61 -13.01 -1.68
N PRO A 159 17.80 -12.99 -1.07
CA PRO A 159 18.57 -11.77 -0.92
C PRO A 159 18.88 -11.21 -2.31
N VAL A 160 18.22 -10.11 -2.64
CA VAL A 160 18.47 -9.31 -3.84
C VAL A 160 19.83 -8.65 -3.64
N ILE A 161 20.70 -8.72 -4.64
CA ILE A 161 21.96 -7.97 -4.64
C ILE A 161 21.56 -6.49 -4.78
N PRO A 162 21.75 -5.64 -3.76
CA PRO A 162 21.29 -4.27 -3.83
C PRO A 162 22.12 -3.54 -4.88
N LEU A 163 21.46 -3.02 -5.92
CA LEU A 163 22.08 -2.18 -6.94
C LEU A 163 22.38 -0.79 -6.33
N VAL A 164 23.52 -0.65 -5.65
CA VAL A 164 24.03 0.66 -5.23
C VAL A 164 25.07 1.16 -6.22
N ALA A 165 24.64 2.06 -7.09
CA ALA A 165 25.51 3.16 -7.42
C ALA A 165 25.04 4.34 -6.57
N ARG A 166 26.00 5.14 -6.17
CA ARG A 166 25.81 6.23 -5.21
C ARG A 166 24.99 7.35 -5.85
N ILE A 167 24.18 8.07 -5.07
CA ILE A 167 23.71 9.41 -5.47
C ILE A 167 24.95 10.31 -5.75
N SER A 168 26.07 10.01 -5.09
CA SER A 168 27.32 10.77 -5.13
C SER A 168 28.12 10.72 -6.43
N ASP A 169 27.72 9.97 -7.47
CA ASP A 169 28.36 10.12 -8.80
C ASP A 169 28.08 11.50 -9.44
N GLN A 170 27.15 12.28 -8.86
CA GLN A 170 26.98 13.72 -9.11
C GLN A 170 27.59 14.62 -8.01
N ASN A 171 28.06 14.07 -6.88
CA ASN A 171 28.45 14.82 -5.67
C ASN A 171 29.93 14.66 -5.27
N ALA A 172 30.82 14.12 -6.11
CA ALA A 172 32.25 14.33 -5.85
C ALA A 172 32.54 15.84 -5.95
N SER A 173 33.44 16.38 -5.12
CA SER A 173 33.98 17.76 -5.20
C SER A 173 34.74 18.09 -6.50
N GLY A 174 34.32 17.48 -7.62
CA GLY A 174 34.70 17.73 -9.00
C GLY A 174 33.52 17.57 -9.97
N ALA A 175 32.27 17.64 -9.49
CA ALA A 175 31.11 17.72 -10.38
C ALA A 175 31.26 18.93 -11.33
N PRO A 176 31.01 18.77 -12.64
CA PRO A 176 31.16 19.86 -13.58
C PRO A 176 30.33 21.07 -13.12
N PRO A 177 30.85 22.30 -13.26
CA PRO A 177 30.05 23.49 -12.99
C PRO A 177 28.75 23.42 -13.81
N MET A 178 27.62 23.73 -13.15
CA MET A 178 26.29 23.69 -13.79
C MET A 178 26.32 24.31 -15.19
N THR A 179 25.79 23.57 -16.16
CA THR A 179 25.68 24.04 -17.53
C THR A 179 24.75 25.25 -17.60
N VAL A 180 24.91 26.08 -18.64
CA VAL A 180 24.04 27.25 -18.86
C VAL A 180 22.57 26.82 -18.91
N ARG A 181 22.28 25.68 -19.54
CA ARG A 181 20.92 25.11 -19.64
C ARG A 181 20.33 24.75 -18.28
N GLU A 182 21.13 24.15 -17.39
CA GLU A 182 20.69 23.81 -16.03
C GLU A 182 20.43 25.05 -15.19
N LYS A 183 21.28 26.08 -15.31
CA LYS A 183 21.06 27.36 -14.63
C LYS A 183 19.78 28.05 -15.10
N THR A 184 19.54 28.11 -16.41
CA THR A 184 18.29 28.67 -16.96
C THR A 184 17.06 27.87 -16.49
N ARG A 185 17.17 26.54 -16.42
CA ARG A 185 16.09 25.70 -15.90
C ARG A 185 15.82 26.00 -14.43
N LEU A 186 16.85 26.06 -13.59
CA LEU A 186 16.72 26.38 -12.18
C LEU A 186 16.08 27.76 -11.96
N GLU A 187 16.47 28.76 -12.75
CA GLU A 187 15.90 30.10 -12.66
C GLU A 187 14.40 30.11 -13.04
N LYS A 188 14.01 29.35 -14.08
CA LYS A 188 12.58 29.19 -14.42
C LYS A 188 11.77 28.62 -13.26
N PHE A 189 12.30 27.63 -12.55
CA PHE A 189 11.65 27.08 -11.36
C PHE A 189 11.56 28.10 -10.23
N ARG A 190 12.65 28.82 -9.93
CA ARG A 190 12.65 29.86 -8.90
C ARG A 190 11.60 30.93 -9.18
N GLN A 191 11.49 31.37 -10.43
CA GLN A 191 10.46 32.31 -10.86
C GLN A 191 9.05 31.78 -10.57
N LEU A 192 8.72 30.55 -11.00
CA LEU A 192 7.42 29.92 -10.74
C LEU A 192 7.12 29.73 -9.25
N LEU A 193 8.12 29.37 -8.46
CA LEU A 193 7.95 29.09 -7.03
C LEU A 193 7.84 30.37 -6.19
N SER A 194 8.38 31.49 -6.70
CA SER A 194 8.33 32.80 -6.04
C SER A 194 7.01 33.56 -6.26
N SER A 195 6.20 33.15 -7.25
CA SER A 195 4.90 33.79 -7.51
C SER A 195 3.94 33.67 -6.31
N HIS A 196 3.06 34.65 -6.13
CA HIS A 196 2.07 34.65 -5.05
C HIS A 196 1.15 33.41 -5.11
N ASN A 197 0.71 33.02 -6.30
CA ASN A 197 0.00 31.77 -6.56
C ASN A 197 0.77 30.99 -7.63
N THR A 198 1.44 29.90 -7.23
CA THR A 198 2.21 29.08 -8.19
C THR A 198 1.27 28.34 -9.13
N ASP A 199 1.47 28.55 -10.44
CA ASP A 199 0.80 27.79 -11.49
C ASP A 199 1.25 26.34 -11.46
N LEU A 200 0.37 25.45 -10.97
CA LEU A 200 0.67 24.03 -10.84
C LEU A 200 0.76 23.32 -12.19
N ASP A 201 0.08 23.80 -13.23
CA ASP A 201 0.11 23.17 -14.54
C ASP A 201 1.41 23.48 -15.28
N GLU A 202 1.88 24.72 -15.20
CA GLU A 202 3.21 25.07 -15.71
C GLU A 202 4.32 24.40 -14.88
N LEU A 203 4.14 24.28 -13.55
CA LEU A 203 5.07 23.55 -12.69
C LEU A 203 5.15 22.06 -13.08
N ARG A 204 4.02 21.40 -13.34
CA ARG A 204 3.97 20.01 -13.85
C ARG A 204 4.73 19.88 -15.17
N LYS A 205 4.44 20.74 -16.15
CA LYS A 205 5.13 20.75 -17.46
C LYS A 205 6.65 20.92 -17.30
N CYS A 206 7.09 21.80 -16.41
CA CYS A 206 8.51 22.02 -16.13
C CYS A 206 9.18 20.86 -15.38
N SER A 207 8.42 20.14 -14.57
CA SER A 207 8.88 19.04 -13.72
C SER A 207 8.97 17.71 -14.45
N TRP A 208 8.16 17.52 -15.51
CA TRP A 208 8.13 16.29 -16.30
C TRP A 208 9.51 15.82 -16.81
N PRO A 209 10.39 16.69 -17.36
CA PRO A 209 11.73 16.30 -17.78
C PRO A 209 12.75 16.24 -16.62
N GLY A 210 12.33 16.42 -15.37
CA GLY A 210 13.15 16.43 -14.16
C GLY A 210 13.10 17.75 -13.38
N VAL A 211 13.27 17.69 -12.07
CA VAL A 211 13.30 18.88 -11.20
C VAL A 211 14.75 19.16 -10.76
N PRO A 212 15.24 20.41 -10.80
CA PRO A 212 16.56 20.73 -10.25
C PRO A 212 16.64 20.43 -8.74
N ARG A 213 17.80 19.97 -8.27
CA ARG A 213 17.97 19.46 -6.88
C ARG A 213 17.57 20.50 -5.84
N GLU A 214 17.96 21.74 -6.06
CA GLU A 214 17.82 22.88 -5.15
C GLU A 214 16.36 23.23 -4.86
N VAL A 215 15.45 22.93 -5.79
CA VAL A 215 14.03 23.26 -5.70
C VAL A 215 13.14 22.03 -5.61
N ARG A 216 13.73 20.82 -5.63
CA ARG A 216 12.99 19.56 -5.56
C ARG A 216 12.13 19.43 -4.30
N PRO A 217 12.63 19.77 -3.08
CA PRO A 217 11.83 19.65 -1.85
C PRO A 217 10.51 20.41 -1.95
N VAL A 218 10.55 21.72 -2.25
CA VAL A 218 9.34 22.55 -2.37
C VAL A 218 8.45 22.11 -3.54
N THR A 219 9.05 21.71 -4.67
CA THR A 219 8.31 21.25 -5.84
C THR A 219 7.54 19.96 -5.54
N TRP A 220 8.15 18.98 -4.86
CA TRP A 220 7.49 17.73 -4.48
C TRP A 220 6.33 17.97 -3.50
N ARG A 221 6.49 18.87 -2.52
CA ARG A 221 5.37 19.22 -1.62
C ARG A 221 4.20 19.86 -2.40
N LEU A 222 4.47 20.69 -3.42
CA LEU A 222 3.43 21.31 -4.26
C LEU A 222 2.74 20.27 -5.16
N LEU A 223 3.51 19.46 -5.88
CA LEU A 223 2.98 18.51 -6.85
C LEU A 223 2.21 17.36 -6.18
N SER A 224 2.57 16.97 -4.96
CA SER A 224 1.81 15.99 -4.17
C SER A 224 0.48 16.55 -3.62
N GLY A 225 0.27 17.86 -3.71
CA GLY A 225 -0.86 18.54 -3.08
C GLY A 225 -0.75 18.67 -1.56
N TYR A 226 0.43 18.40 -0.98
CA TYR A 226 0.68 18.62 0.44
C TYR A 226 0.78 20.12 0.78
N LEU A 227 1.47 20.89 -0.07
CA LEU A 227 1.65 22.33 0.07
C LEU A 227 0.69 23.08 -0.87
N PRO A 228 -0.03 24.11 -0.39
CA PRO A 228 -0.92 24.88 -1.25
C PRO A 228 -0.13 25.75 -2.24
N ALA A 229 -0.72 25.95 -3.42
CA ALA A 229 -0.17 26.81 -4.47
C ALA A 229 -0.02 28.28 -4.02
N ASN A 230 -0.94 28.77 -3.20
CA ASN A 230 -0.89 30.11 -2.62
C ASN A 230 0.21 30.21 -1.56
N THR A 231 1.14 31.14 -1.76
CA THR A 231 2.36 31.31 -0.95
C THR A 231 2.07 31.78 0.48
N GLU A 232 1.10 32.66 0.70
CA GLU A 232 0.76 33.16 2.05
C GLU A 232 0.26 32.05 2.98
N ARG A 233 -0.44 31.06 2.43
CA ARG A 233 -0.99 29.92 3.18
C ARG A 233 0.04 28.83 3.50
N ARG A 234 1.21 28.84 2.86
CA ARG A 234 2.20 27.74 2.94
C ARG A 234 2.73 27.52 4.35
N LYS A 235 3.22 28.59 4.99
CA LYS A 235 3.84 28.51 6.32
C LYS A 235 2.88 27.98 7.38
N LEU A 236 1.68 28.54 7.45
CA LEU A 236 0.64 28.11 8.39
C LEU A 236 0.19 26.67 8.12
N THR A 237 0.02 26.30 6.85
CA THR A 237 -0.41 24.95 6.47
C THR A 237 0.62 23.90 6.86
N LEU A 238 1.91 24.15 6.57
CA LEU A 238 3.00 23.26 6.97
C LEU A 238 3.08 23.12 8.48
N GLN A 239 3.05 24.23 9.22
CA GLN A 239 3.08 24.20 10.68
C GLN A 239 1.96 23.33 11.23
N ARG A 240 0.70 23.60 10.83
CA ARG A 240 -0.46 22.83 11.25
C ARG A 240 -0.33 21.35 10.90
N LYS A 241 0.12 21.02 9.68
CA LYS A 241 0.24 19.63 9.24
C LYS A 241 1.35 18.87 9.98
N ARG A 242 2.46 19.54 10.28
CA ARG A 242 3.54 18.96 11.08
C ARG A 242 3.07 18.71 12.51
N GLU A 243 2.40 19.68 13.13
CA GLU A 243 1.78 19.52 14.45
C GLU A 243 0.75 18.38 14.48
N GLU A 244 -0.09 18.27 13.44
CA GLU A 244 -1.07 17.18 13.30
C GLU A 244 -0.40 15.80 13.29
N TYR A 245 0.70 15.65 12.54
CA TYR A 245 1.47 14.40 12.52
C TYR A 245 2.06 14.04 13.90
N PHE A 246 2.63 15.02 14.61
CA PHE A 246 3.14 14.77 15.97
C PHE A 246 2.01 14.49 16.97
N GLY A 247 0.82 15.07 16.77
CA GLY A 247 -0.37 14.69 17.51
C GLY A 247 -0.73 13.22 17.30
N PHE A 248 -0.55 12.66 16.09
CA PHE A 248 -0.72 11.22 15.87
C PHE A 248 0.34 10.39 16.60
N ILE A 249 1.58 10.85 16.66
CA ILE A 249 2.64 10.17 17.41
C ILE A 249 2.27 10.10 18.89
N GLU A 250 1.90 11.23 19.50
CA GLU A 250 1.49 11.31 20.90
C GLU A 250 0.27 10.44 21.19
N GLN A 251 -0.70 10.42 20.28
CA GLN A 251 -1.93 9.67 20.46
C GLN A 251 -1.75 8.16 20.27
N TYR A 252 -0.90 7.73 19.34
CA TYR A 252 -0.91 6.36 18.87
C TYR A 252 0.41 5.61 18.96
N TYR A 253 1.56 6.28 18.99
CA TYR A 253 2.84 5.57 18.86
C TYR A 253 3.08 4.62 20.03
N ASP A 254 2.64 4.94 21.24
CA ASP A 254 2.78 4.06 22.41
C ASP A 254 1.93 2.79 22.33
N SER A 255 0.87 2.81 21.52
CA SER A 255 0.06 1.61 21.25
C SER A 255 0.83 0.52 20.51
N ARG A 256 2.04 0.79 19.99
CA ARG A 256 2.92 -0.23 19.40
C ARG A 256 3.28 -1.37 20.35
N ASN A 257 3.17 -1.13 21.66
CA ASN A 257 3.42 -2.11 22.72
C ASN A 257 2.17 -2.92 23.09
N GLU A 258 1.01 -2.59 22.52
CA GLU A 258 -0.25 -3.29 22.78
C GLU A 258 -0.37 -4.55 21.91
N GLU A 259 -0.99 -5.60 22.45
CA GLU A 259 -1.06 -6.93 21.82
C GLU A 259 -1.61 -6.90 20.38
N HIS A 260 -2.59 -6.04 20.11
CA HIS A 260 -3.23 -5.95 18.79
C HIS A 260 -2.40 -5.21 17.72
N HIS A 261 -1.40 -4.42 18.12
CA HIS A 261 -0.49 -3.69 17.21
C HIS A 261 0.93 -4.27 17.18
N GLN A 262 1.24 -5.18 18.11
CA GLN A 262 2.56 -5.77 18.25
C GLN A 262 3.04 -6.47 16.96
N ASP A 263 2.15 -7.17 16.26
CA ASP A 263 2.49 -7.85 15.00
C ASP A 263 2.81 -6.87 13.86
N THR A 264 2.10 -5.74 13.79
CA THR A 264 2.37 -4.67 12.81
C THR A 264 3.72 -4.03 13.09
N TYR A 265 3.96 -3.61 14.33
CA TYR A 265 5.23 -2.98 14.71
C TYR A 265 6.41 -3.94 14.56
N ARG A 266 6.25 -5.22 14.94
CA ARG A 266 7.28 -6.24 14.78
C ARG A 266 7.68 -6.44 13.31
N GLN A 267 6.72 -6.47 12.38
CA GLN A 267 7.03 -6.58 10.95
C GLN A 267 7.84 -5.38 10.46
N ILE A 268 7.42 -4.16 10.83
CA ILE A 268 8.15 -2.93 10.51
C ILE A 268 9.57 -2.98 11.08
N HIS A 269 9.71 -3.32 12.36
CA HIS A 269 11.02 -3.41 13.05
C HIS A 269 11.97 -4.45 12.42
N ILE A 270 11.44 -5.50 11.79
CA ILE A 270 12.23 -6.50 11.06
C ILE A 270 12.65 -5.98 9.67
N ASP A 271 11.81 -5.19 9.01
CA ASP A 271 12.06 -4.71 7.65
C ASP A 271 12.97 -3.48 7.60
N ILE A 272 12.86 -2.57 8.56
CA ILE A 272 13.60 -1.31 8.57
C ILE A 272 15.13 -1.49 8.53
N PRO A 273 15.77 -2.33 9.37
CA PRO A 273 17.22 -2.54 9.31
C PRO A 273 17.70 -3.11 7.96
N ARG A 274 16.80 -3.75 7.20
CA ARG A 274 17.07 -4.38 5.90
C ARG A 274 16.70 -3.47 4.71
N THR A 275 16.19 -2.27 4.96
CA THR A 275 15.82 -1.28 3.95
C THR A 275 17.07 -0.57 3.45
N ASN A 276 17.37 -0.66 2.15
CA ASN A 276 18.56 -0.07 1.53
C ASN A 276 19.86 -0.29 2.37
N PRO A 277 20.23 -1.55 2.64
CA PRO A 277 21.22 -1.90 3.68
C PRO A 277 22.65 -1.41 3.39
N LEU A 278 22.92 -1.03 2.14
CA LEU A 278 24.23 -0.57 1.67
C LEU A 278 24.38 0.96 1.72
N ILE A 279 23.33 1.72 2.03
CA ILE A 279 23.38 3.18 2.16
C ILE A 279 23.52 3.53 3.65
N PRO A 280 24.65 4.13 4.09
CA PRO A 280 24.93 4.38 5.51
C PRO A 280 23.87 5.21 6.25
N LEU A 281 23.25 6.18 5.57
CA LEU A 281 22.14 6.98 6.10
C LEU A 281 21.06 6.11 6.77
N PHE A 282 20.62 5.02 6.13
CA PHE A 282 19.52 4.19 6.64
C PHE A 282 19.96 3.19 7.73
N GLN A 283 21.27 3.11 8.00
CA GLN A 283 21.82 2.30 9.09
C GLN A 283 21.93 3.09 10.40
N GLN A 284 21.67 4.40 10.36
CA GLN A 284 21.67 5.23 11.57
C GLN A 284 20.42 4.93 12.42
N PRO A 285 20.56 4.67 13.73
CA PRO A 285 19.43 4.32 14.60
C PRO A 285 18.30 5.35 14.58
N LEU A 286 18.65 6.65 14.57
CA LEU A 286 17.65 7.72 14.54
C LEU A 286 16.83 7.73 13.24
N VAL A 287 17.44 7.40 12.11
CA VAL A 287 16.73 7.26 10.82
C VAL A 287 15.81 6.04 10.86
N GLN A 288 16.26 4.93 11.44
CA GLN A 288 15.43 3.74 11.60
C GLN A 288 14.22 4.01 12.49
N GLU A 289 14.39 4.69 13.63
CA GLU A 289 13.29 5.10 14.52
C GLU A 289 12.28 6.02 13.82
N ILE A 290 12.76 6.98 13.02
CA ILE A 290 11.89 7.85 12.20
C ILE A 290 11.06 7.01 11.22
N PHE A 291 11.70 6.05 10.53
CA PHE A 291 11.00 5.22 9.54
C PHE A 291 9.98 4.29 10.18
N GLU A 292 10.34 3.68 11.32
CA GLU A 292 9.42 2.88 12.12
C GLU A 292 8.19 3.70 12.52
N ARG A 293 8.39 4.94 12.96
CA ARG A 293 7.30 5.82 13.38
C ARG A 293 6.42 6.26 12.22
N ILE A 294 7.00 6.69 11.09
CA ILE A 294 6.25 7.02 9.87
C ILE A 294 5.36 5.86 9.44
N LEU A 295 5.95 4.66 9.30
CA LEU A 295 5.23 3.49 8.80
C LEU A 295 4.20 2.97 9.79
N PHE A 296 4.52 2.98 11.09
CA PHE A 296 3.58 2.52 12.11
C PHE A 296 2.36 3.43 12.16
N ILE A 297 2.56 4.76 12.21
CA ILE A 297 1.47 5.73 12.20
C ILE A 297 0.65 5.62 10.91
N TRP A 298 1.30 5.41 9.75
CA TRP A 298 0.55 5.19 8.51
C TRP A 298 -0.28 3.91 8.57
N ALA A 299 0.30 2.78 9.00
CA ALA A 299 -0.37 1.48 9.03
C ALA A 299 -1.63 1.48 9.90
N ILE A 300 -1.56 2.02 11.12
CA ILE A 300 -2.72 2.05 12.03
C ILE A 300 -3.83 2.99 11.54
N ARG A 301 -3.47 4.05 10.79
CA ARG A 301 -4.45 4.97 10.20
C ARG A 301 -5.10 4.43 8.94
N HIS A 302 -4.56 3.36 8.37
CA HIS A 302 -5.07 2.71 7.16
C HIS A 302 -5.37 1.22 7.42
N PRO A 303 -6.34 0.88 8.29
CA PRO A 303 -6.58 -0.49 8.75
C PRO A 303 -6.99 -1.48 7.65
N ALA A 304 -7.48 -0.97 6.51
CA ALA A 304 -7.77 -1.80 5.33
C ALA A 304 -6.50 -2.37 4.67
N SER A 305 -5.35 -1.73 4.90
CA SER A 305 -4.03 -2.16 4.42
C SER A 305 -3.14 -2.67 5.56
N GLY A 306 -3.07 -1.94 6.67
CA GLY A 306 -2.06 -2.15 7.69
C GLY A 306 -0.65 -1.90 7.15
N TYR A 307 0.37 -2.54 7.71
CA TYR A 307 1.71 -2.54 7.12
C TYR A 307 1.83 -3.68 6.11
N VAL A 308 2.27 -3.36 4.89
CA VAL A 308 2.59 -4.33 3.85
C VAL A 308 4.05 -4.13 3.45
N GLN A 309 4.79 -5.24 3.41
CA GLN A 309 6.20 -5.20 3.02
C GLN A 309 6.38 -4.58 1.64
N GLY A 310 7.29 -3.61 1.55
CA GLY A 310 7.57 -2.80 0.39
C GLY A 310 7.18 -1.34 0.54
N ILE A 311 6.21 -1.02 1.42
CA ILE A 311 5.88 0.36 1.76
C ILE A 311 7.06 1.05 2.48
N ASN A 312 7.85 0.29 3.24
CA ASN A 312 9.09 0.77 3.86
C ASN A 312 10.06 1.42 2.87
N ASP A 313 10.12 0.89 1.64
CA ASP A 313 11.00 1.42 0.63
C ASP A 313 10.46 2.77 0.10
N LEU A 314 9.14 2.94 0.01
CA LEU A 314 8.51 4.15 -0.52
C LEU A 314 8.74 5.41 0.31
N VAL A 315 9.10 5.27 1.60
CA VAL A 315 9.50 6.40 2.46
C VAL A 315 10.83 6.99 1.99
N THR A 316 11.73 6.16 1.47
CA THR A 316 13.15 6.50 1.27
C THR A 316 13.38 7.69 0.34
N PRO A 317 12.69 7.84 -0.81
CA PRO A 317 12.95 8.96 -1.71
C PRO A 317 12.46 10.28 -1.11
N PHE A 318 11.33 10.29 -0.40
CA PHE A 318 10.83 11.49 0.26
C PHE A 318 11.76 11.96 1.36
N PHE A 319 12.21 11.03 2.22
CA PHE A 319 13.13 11.36 3.31
C PHE A 319 14.43 11.97 2.78
N VAL A 320 15.03 11.36 1.77
CA VAL A 320 16.29 11.84 1.16
C VAL A 320 16.10 13.18 0.46
N VAL A 321 14.99 13.39 -0.25
CA VAL A 321 14.70 14.68 -0.88
C VAL A 321 14.51 15.78 0.17
N PHE A 322 13.74 15.55 1.23
CA PHE A 322 13.55 16.57 2.27
C PHE A 322 14.78 16.79 3.13
N LEU A 323 15.60 15.76 3.36
CA LEU A 323 16.90 15.91 4.02
C LEU A 323 17.85 16.79 3.18
N SER A 324 17.83 16.65 1.85
CA SER A 324 18.69 17.45 0.95
C SER A 324 18.41 18.96 0.95
N GLU A 325 17.28 19.39 1.54
CA GLU A 325 16.96 20.82 1.76
C GLU A 325 17.86 21.46 2.83
N TYR A 326 18.38 20.65 3.75
CA TYR A 326 19.22 21.09 4.88
C TYR A 326 20.68 20.66 4.75
N VAL A 327 21.01 19.88 3.72
CA VAL A 327 22.33 19.26 3.52
C VAL A 327 22.88 19.63 2.15
N GLU A 328 23.99 20.38 2.16
CA GLU A 328 24.72 20.77 0.94
C GLU A 328 25.57 19.63 0.38
N GLU A 329 26.04 18.72 1.24
CA GLU A 329 26.96 17.63 0.90
C GLU A 329 26.23 16.32 0.52
N ASP A 330 26.99 15.21 0.49
CA ASP A 330 26.49 13.88 0.18
C ASP A 330 25.52 13.35 1.24
N VAL A 331 24.24 13.37 0.89
CA VAL A 331 23.12 12.97 1.76
C VAL A 331 23.22 11.49 2.19
N GLU A 332 23.81 10.61 1.38
CA GLU A 332 23.90 9.17 1.69
C GLU A 332 24.83 8.85 2.86
N ASN A 333 25.81 9.73 3.10
CA ASN A 333 26.82 9.60 4.15
C ASN A 333 26.64 10.61 5.28
N PHE A 334 25.63 11.48 5.18
CA PHE A 334 25.38 12.53 6.15
C PHE A 334 24.87 11.95 7.47
N ASP A 335 25.47 12.37 8.58
CA ASP A 335 25.02 12.02 9.94
C ASP A 335 23.88 12.95 10.36
N VAL A 336 22.67 12.39 10.50
CA VAL A 336 21.46 13.17 10.80
C VAL A 336 21.45 13.76 12.21
N THR A 337 22.33 13.30 13.11
CA THR A 337 22.47 13.86 14.45
C THR A 337 23.02 15.29 14.45
N ASN A 338 23.62 15.73 13.33
CA ASN A 338 24.08 17.09 13.14
C ASN A 338 22.95 18.10 12.85
N LEU A 339 21.72 17.63 12.59
CA LEU A 339 20.56 18.50 12.40
C LEU A 339 19.87 18.79 13.74
N SER A 340 19.23 19.96 13.81
CA SER A 340 18.37 20.26 14.96
C SER A 340 17.15 19.34 15.00
N GLN A 341 16.62 19.11 16.20
CA GLN A 341 15.44 18.28 16.38
C GLN A 341 14.24 18.81 15.56
N ASP A 342 14.07 20.13 15.44
CA ASP A 342 12.99 20.74 14.67
C ASP A 342 13.12 20.49 13.15
N MET A 343 14.35 20.46 12.64
CA MET A 343 14.61 20.11 11.23
C MET A 343 14.26 18.65 10.97
N LEU A 344 14.71 17.73 11.82
CA LEU A 344 14.38 16.30 11.71
C LEU A 344 12.87 16.06 11.82
N ARG A 345 12.20 16.72 12.77
CA ARG A 345 10.75 16.67 12.93
C ARG A 345 10.02 17.14 11.67
N SER A 346 10.53 18.21 11.04
CA SER A 346 9.99 18.72 9.77
C SER A 346 10.16 17.73 8.62
N ILE A 347 11.34 17.12 8.49
CA ILE A 347 11.65 16.11 7.46
C ILE A 347 10.74 14.89 7.60
N GLU A 348 10.59 14.39 8.83
CA GLU A 348 9.76 13.23 9.14
C GLU A 348 8.29 13.47 8.80
N ALA A 349 7.70 14.56 9.30
CA ALA A 349 6.31 14.89 9.05
C ALA A 349 6.02 15.13 7.55
N ASP A 350 6.92 15.83 6.85
CA ASP A 350 6.78 16.07 5.41
C ASP A 350 6.88 14.76 4.62
N SER A 351 7.76 13.84 5.03
CA SER A 351 7.89 12.50 4.44
C SER A 351 6.62 11.69 4.64
N PHE A 352 6.03 11.72 5.85
CA PHE A 352 4.77 11.06 6.14
C PHE A 352 3.63 11.56 5.26
N TRP A 353 3.45 12.88 5.14
CA TRP A 353 2.34 13.44 4.38
C TRP A 353 2.49 13.21 2.87
N CYS A 354 3.70 13.39 2.31
CA CYS A 354 3.92 13.13 0.89
C CYS A 354 3.84 11.65 0.53
N MET A 355 4.34 10.75 1.40
CA MET A 355 4.15 9.31 1.22
C MET A 355 2.66 8.94 1.28
N SER A 356 1.91 9.51 2.23
CA SER A 356 0.46 9.27 2.33
C SER A 356 -0.26 9.69 1.06
N LYS A 357 0.08 10.86 0.49
CA LYS A 357 -0.47 11.33 -0.79
C LYS A 357 -0.12 10.43 -1.98
N LEU A 358 1.07 9.85 -2.01
CA LEU A 358 1.40 8.84 -3.01
C LEU A 358 0.51 7.60 -2.85
N LEU A 359 0.41 7.08 -1.62
CA LEU A 359 -0.34 5.86 -1.32
C LEU A 359 -1.85 6.01 -1.55
N ASP A 360 -2.40 7.21 -1.37
CA ASP A 360 -3.79 7.53 -1.71
C ASP A 360 -4.13 7.20 -3.16
N GLY A 361 -3.19 7.34 -4.09
CA GLY A 361 -3.38 7.05 -5.52
C GLY A 361 -3.25 5.57 -5.90
N ILE A 362 -2.81 4.71 -4.98
CA ILE A 362 -2.55 3.28 -5.22
C ILE A 362 -2.98 2.39 -4.05
N GLN A 363 -4.02 2.78 -3.30
CA GLN A 363 -4.45 2.07 -2.09
C GLN A 363 -4.74 0.58 -2.31
N ASP A 364 -5.33 0.22 -3.45
CA ASP A 364 -5.68 -1.16 -3.79
C ASP A 364 -4.45 -2.07 -4.01
N ASN A 365 -3.25 -1.50 -4.14
CA ASN A 365 -2.00 -2.25 -4.13
C ASN A 365 -1.69 -2.89 -2.76
N TYR A 366 -2.20 -2.33 -1.66
CA TYR A 366 -1.80 -2.71 -0.30
C TYR A 366 -2.96 -3.20 0.58
N THR A 367 -4.18 -3.23 0.05
CA THR A 367 -5.31 -3.88 0.74
C THR A 367 -5.18 -5.40 0.71
N PHE A 368 -6.04 -6.11 1.46
CA PHE A 368 -6.03 -7.57 1.55
C PHE A 368 -5.95 -8.26 0.18
N ALA A 369 -5.00 -9.20 0.05
CA ALA A 369 -4.65 -9.92 -1.18
C ALA A 369 -4.11 -9.07 -2.35
N GLN A 370 -3.87 -7.77 -2.14
CA GLN A 370 -3.21 -6.84 -3.06
C GLN A 370 -3.78 -6.88 -4.50
N PRO A 371 -5.11 -6.71 -4.67
CA PRO A 371 -5.76 -6.83 -5.97
C PRO A 371 -5.25 -5.82 -7.01
N GLY A 372 -4.81 -4.62 -6.58
CA GLY A 372 -4.23 -3.60 -7.45
C GLY A 372 -2.95 -4.08 -8.13
N ILE A 373 -2.07 -4.78 -7.39
CA ILE A 373 -0.84 -5.35 -7.94
C ILE A 373 -1.16 -6.43 -8.97
N GLN A 374 -2.07 -7.35 -8.65
CA GLN A 374 -2.47 -8.43 -9.59
C GLN A 374 -3.04 -7.86 -10.90
N LYS A 375 -3.90 -6.84 -10.81
CA LYS A 375 -4.44 -6.14 -11.99
C LYS A 375 -3.33 -5.48 -12.81
N LYS A 376 -2.40 -4.77 -12.16
CA LYS A 376 -1.28 -4.09 -12.83
C LYS A 376 -0.33 -5.08 -13.51
N VAL A 377 -0.01 -6.20 -12.88
CA VAL A 377 0.83 -7.26 -13.49
C VAL A 377 0.14 -7.86 -14.71
N LYS A 378 -1.16 -8.16 -14.62
CA LYS A 378 -1.94 -8.66 -15.76
C LYS A 378 -2.03 -7.63 -16.90
N ALA A 379 -2.21 -6.35 -16.57
CA ALA A 379 -2.20 -5.28 -17.56
C ALA A 379 -0.82 -5.16 -18.24
N LEU A 380 0.26 -5.40 -17.50
CA LEU A 380 1.62 -5.40 -18.06
C LEU A 380 1.80 -6.56 -19.04
N GLU A 381 1.36 -7.76 -18.66
CA GLU A 381 1.37 -8.93 -19.53
C GLU A 381 0.61 -8.66 -20.84
N GLU A 382 -0.62 -8.14 -20.75
CA GLU A 382 -1.44 -7.81 -21.92
C GLU A 382 -0.74 -6.76 -22.79
N LEU A 383 -0.21 -5.69 -22.19
CA LEU A 383 0.47 -4.62 -22.90
C LEU A 383 1.73 -5.12 -23.62
N VAL A 384 2.58 -5.90 -22.95
CA VAL A 384 3.80 -6.46 -23.54
C VAL A 384 3.47 -7.45 -24.66
N SER A 385 2.44 -8.29 -24.49
CA SER A 385 2.00 -9.21 -25.56
C SER A 385 1.60 -8.49 -26.85
N ARG A 386 1.16 -7.23 -26.76
CA ARG A 386 0.79 -6.40 -27.91
C ARG A 386 1.97 -5.61 -28.48
N ILE A 387 2.94 -5.21 -27.65
CA ILE A 387 4.08 -4.40 -28.08
C ILE A 387 5.22 -5.26 -28.63
N ASP A 388 5.59 -6.33 -27.90
CA ASP A 388 6.72 -7.20 -28.23
C ASP A 388 6.31 -8.66 -27.97
N GLU A 389 5.57 -9.22 -28.94
CA GLU A 389 5.10 -10.61 -28.91
C GLU A 389 6.26 -11.61 -28.81
N GLN A 390 7.44 -11.26 -29.36
CA GLN A 390 8.63 -12.11 -29.31
C GLN A 390 9.09 -12.30 -27.86
N VAL A 391 9.22 -11.21 -27.10
CA VAL A 391 9.56 -11.27 -25.67
C VAL A 391 8.48 -12.00 -24.87
N HIS A 392 7.20 -11.72 -25.13
CA HIS A 392 6.09 -12.39 -24.44
C HIS A 392 6.10 -13.92 -24.67
N ASN A 393 6.30 -14.36 -25.91
CA ASN A 393 6.38 -15.78 -26.24
C ASN A 393 7.65 -16.44 -25.70
N HIS A 394 8.75 -15.69 -25.57
CA HIS A 394 9.97 -16.17 -24.93
C HIS A 394 9.75 -16.52 -23.46
N PHE A 395 9.05 -15.67 -22.72
CA PHE A 395 8.66 -15.96 -21.33
C PHE A 395 7.80 -17.23 -21.24
N ARG A 396 6.82 -17.39 -22.14
CA ARG A 396 6.00 -18.62 -22.19
C ARG A 396 6.83 -19.86 -22.48
N ARG A 397 7.79 -19.77 -23.40
CA ARG A 397 8.68 -20.89 -23.76
C ARG A 397 9.50 -21.38 -22.57
N TYR A 398 9.96 -20.46 -21.74
CA TYR A 398 10.76 -20.75 -20.56
C TYR A 398 9.95 -20.80 -19.25
N GLU A 399 8.62 -20.79 -19.33
CA GLU A 399 7.71 -20.86 -18.18
C GLU A 399 7.95 -19.75 -17.13
N VAL A 400 8.40 -18.57 -17.57
CA VAL A 400 8.51 -17.38 -16.72
C VAL A 400 7.16 -16.64 -16.70
N GLU A 401 6.54 -16.58 -15.53
CA GLU A 401 5.30 -15.84 -15.32
C GLU A 401 5.59 -14.39 -14.94
N TYR A 402 4.80 -13.44 -15.45
CA TYR A 402 4.96 -12.01 -15.13
C TYR A 402 4.94 -11.72 -13.63
N LEU A 403 4.15 -12.46 -12.85
CA LEU A 403 4.06 -12.29 -11.40
C LEU A 403 5.39 -12.57 -10.69
N GLN A 404 6.26 -13.43 -11.23
CA GLN A 404 7.53 -13.82 -10.60
C GLN A 404 8.57 -12.69 -10.55
N PHE A 405 8.46 -11.68 -11.41
CA PHE A 405 9.34 -10.50 -11.39
C PHE A 405 8.57 -9.19 -11.22
N ALA A 406 7.45 -9.02 -11.93
CA ALA A 406 6.73 -7.74 -11.98
C ALA A 406 5.91 -7.44 -10.72
N PHE A 407 5.64 -8.44 -9.86
CA PHE A 407 5.02 -8.17 -8.55
C PHE A 407 5.83 -7.13 -7.77
N ARG A 408 7.16 -7.32 -7.69
CA ARG A 408 8.07 -6.40 -7.00
C ARG A 408 8.15 -5.05 -7.70
N TRP A 409 8.15 -5.04 -9.03
CA TRP A 409 8.17 -3.80 -9.82
C TRP A 409 6.97 -2.91 -9.48
N MET A 410 5.77 -3.49 -9.39
CA MET A 410 4.54 -2.76 -9.05
C MET A 410 4.45 -2.42 -7.55
N ASN A 411 4.87 -3.33 -6.68
CA ASN A 411 4.75 -3.17 -5.22
C ASN A 411 5.70 -2.09 -4.69
N ASN A 412 6.89 -1.97 -5.29
CA ASN A 412 7.95 -1.06 -4.89
C ASN A 412 8.22 0.04 -5.94
N LEU A 413 7.36 0.20 -6.95
CA LEU A 413 7.50 1.23 -7.99
C LEU A 413 8.89 1.26 -8.66
N LEU A 414 9.39 0.08 -9.05
CA LEU A 414 10.70 -0.19 -9.65
C LEU A 414 11.93 0.16 -8.80
N MET A 415 11.79 0.61 -7.56
CA MET A 415 12.92 1.10 -6.78
C MET A 415 13.92 0.02 -6.34
N ARG A 416 13.54 -1.26 -6.43
CA ARG A 416 14.45 -2.40 -6.23
C ARG A 416 15.27 -2.73 -7.47
N GLU A 417 14.88 -2.17 -8.61
CA GLU A 417 15.50 -2.39 -9.92
C GLU A 417 16.32 -1.19 -10.39
N LEU A 418 16.30 -0.07 -9.63
CA LEU A 418 16.91 1.20 -9.99
C LEU A 418 17.70 1.77 -8.79
N PRO A 419 18.86 2.41 -9.01
CA PRO A 419 19.51 3.19 -7.98
C PRO A 419 18.61 4.29 -7.43
N LEU A 420 18.77 4.68 -6.17
CA LEU A 420 17.91 5.67 -5.51
C LEU A 420 17.85 7.02 -6.26
N ARG A 421 18.98 7.49 -6.82
CA ARG A 421 19.01 8.70 -7.66
C ARG A 421 18.08 8.61 -8.88
N CYS A 422 17.97 7.42 -9.47
CA CYS A 422 17.11 7.15 -10.61
C CYS A 422 15.65 7.14 -10.19
N THR A 423 15.33 6.55 -9.03
CA THR A 423 13.99 6.57 -8.45
C THR A 423 13.53 8.00 -8.16
N ILE A 424 14.39 8.84 -7.56
CA ILE A 424 14.09 10.27 -7.32
C ILE A 424 13.81 10.98 -8.64
N ARG A 425 14.68 10.82 -9.65
CA ARG A 425 14.45 11.41 -10.98
C ARG A 425 13.16 10.89 -11.62
N LEU A 426 12.85 9.60 -11.50
CA LEU A 426 11.62 9.02 -12.02
C LEU A 426 10.37 9.63 -11.36
N TRP A 427 10.44 9.85 -10.05
CA TRP A 427 9.33 10.39 -9.26
C TRP A 427 9.10 11.90 -9.45
N ASP A 428 10.07 12.65 -9.99
CA ASP A 428 9.83 14.00 -10.53
C ASP A 428 8.73 13.93 -11.60
N THR A 429 8.82 12.94 -12.50
CA THR A 429 7.86 12.77 -13.59
C THR A 429 6.54 12.17 -13.09
N TYR A 430 6.57 11.18 -12.20
CA TYR A 430 5.33 10.61 -11.64
C TYR A 430 4.47 11.63 -10.89
N GLN A 431 5.08 12.59 -10.18
CA GLN A 431 4.32 13.66 -9.53
C GLN A 431 3.82 14.73 -10.53
N SER A 432 4.45 14.83 -11.70
CA SER A 432 4.01 15.76 -12.75
C SER A 432 2.90 15.20 -13.64
N GLU A 433 2.82 13.87 -13.79
CA GLU A 433 1.84 13.18 -14.61
C GLU A 433 0.55 12.90 -13.82
N PRO A 434 -0.63 13.16 -14.41
CA PRO A 434 -1.88 12.65 -13.87
C PRO A 434 -1.81 11.13 -13.72
N GLU A 435 -2.15 10.63 -12.53
CA GLU A 435 -2.06 9.20 -12.18
C GLU A 435 -0.67 8.57 -12.43
N GLY A 436 0.40 9.36 -12.25
CA GLY A 436 1.77 8.94 -12.56
C GLY A 436 2.20 7.64 -11.87
N PHE A 437 1.94 7.52 -10.57
CA PHE A 437 2.27 6.33 -9.76
C PHE A 437 1.37 5.12 -10.02
N SER A 438 0.23 5.30 -10.70
CA SER A 438 -0.73 4.22 -10.95
C SER A 438 -0.72 3.79 -12.40
N HIS A 439 -1.30 4.60 -13.30
CA HIS A 439 -1.48 4.23 -14.70
C HIS A 439 -0.21 4.43 -15.52
N PHE A 440 0.51 5.56 -15.35
CA PHE A 440 1.72 5.79 -16.14
C PHE A 440 2.85 4.81 -15.80
N HIS A 441 2.96 4.41 -14.53
CA HIS A 441 3.91 3.40 -14.06
C HIS A 441 3.86 2.09 -14.88
N LEU A 442 2.67 1.67 -15.33
CA LEU A 442 2.50 0.51 -16.19
C LEU A 442 3.34 0.59 -17.48
N TYR A 443 3.31 1.74 -18.14
CA TYR A 443 4.05 1.98 -19.37
C TYR A 443 5.55 2.12 -19.11
N VAL A 444 5.94 2.64 -17.95
CA VAL A 444 7.35 2.64 -17.53
C VAL A 444 7.86 1.21 -17.35
N CYS A 445 7.10 0.33 -16.69
CA CYS A 445 7.45 -1.09 -16.58
C CYS A 445 7.57 -1.77 -17.95
N ALA A 446 6.67 -1.48 -18.90
CA ALA A 446 6.74 -2.02 -20.25
C ALA A 446 7.98 -1.52 -21.02
N ALA A 447 8.24 -0.21 -21.00
CA ALA A 447 9.44 0.38 -21.61
C ALA A 447 10.72 -0.16 -20.97
N PHE A 448 10.72 -0.36 -19.66
CA PHE A 448 11.85 -0.91 -18.90
C PHE A 448 12.15 -2.34 -19.33
N LEU A 449 11.12 -3.18 -19.49
CA LEU A 449 11.28 -4.55 -20.00
C LEU A 449 11.84 -4.55 -21.43
N ILE A 450 11.27 -3.74 -22.33
CA ILE A 450 11.66 -3.68 -23.75
C ILE A 450 13.08 -3.15 -23.92
N LYS A 451 13.55 -2.27 -23.03
CA LYS A 451 14.94 -1.76 -23.04
C LYS A 451 15.98 -2.88 -22.99
N TRP A 452 15.63 -4.01 -22.39
CA TRP A 452 16.50 -5.19 -22.20
C TRP A 452 16.10 -6.36 -23.09
N ARG A 453 15.32 -6.12 -24.17
CA ARG A 453 14.81 -7.18 -25.04
C ARG A 453 15.90 -8.07 -25.62
N LYS A 454 17.10 -7.52 -25.89
CA LYS A 454 18.17 -8.28 -26.52
C LYS A 454 18.73 -9.30 -25.54
N GLU A 455 19.04 -8.85 -24.34
CA GLU A 455 19.54 -9.66 -23.23
C GLU A 455 18.50 -10.70 -22.80
N ILE A 456 17.22 -10.32 -22.73
CA ILE A 456 16.11 -11.23 -22.43
C ILE A 456 16.02 -12.38 -23.45
N LEU A 457 16.15 -12.07 -24.73
CA LEU A 457 16.03 -13.07 -25.80
C LEU A 457 17.28 -13.95 -25.95
N ASP A 458 18.41 -13.52 -25.40
CA ASP A 458 19.67 -14.28 -25.36
C ASP A 458 19.69 -15.30 -24.21
N GLU A 459 18.89 -15.09 -23.16
CA GLU A 459 18.74 -16.06 -22.07
C GLU A 459 17.92 -17.28 -22.53
N GLU A 460 18.54 -18.46 -22.48
CA GLU A 460 17.97 -19.70 -23.00
C GLU A 460 17.54 -20.70 -21.90
N ASP A 461 17.40 -20.25 -20.66
CA ASP A 461 16.87 -21.06 -19.56
C ASP A 461 16.05 -20.24 -18.55
N PHE A 462 15.17 -20.93 -17.81
CA PHE A 462 14.27 -20.31 -16.83
C PHE A 462 15.03 -19.57 -15.72
N GLN A 463 16.12 -20.13 -15.22
CA GLN A 463 16.84 -19.59 -14.07
C GLN A 463 17.61 -18.32 -14.45
N GLY A 464 18.36 -18.35 -15.56
CA GLY A 464 19.09 -17.21 -16.11
C GLY A 464 18.15 -16.05 -16.41
N LEU A 465 17.05 -16.34 -17.13
CA LEU A 465 16.05 -15.34 -17.49
C LEU A 465 15.39 -14.69 -16.26
N LEU A 466 14.96 -15.49 -15.27
CA LEU A 466 14.34 -14.94 -14.06
C LEU A 466 15.36 -14.14 -13.23
N MET A 467 16.62 -14.60 -13.15
CA MET A 467 17.69 -13.86 -12.47
C MET A 467 17.98 -12.51 -13.13
N LEU A 468 18.01 -12.47 -14.47
CA LEU A 468 18.17 -11.24 -15.24
C LEU A 468 17.02 -10.26 -14.95
N LEU A 469 15.77 -10.71 -15.06
CA LEU A 469 14.58 -9.87 -14.83
C LEU A 469 14.51 -9.31 -13.40
N GLN A 470 15.05 -10.04 -12.42
CA GLN A 470 15.11 -9.60 -11.03
C GLN A 470 16.38 -8.81 -10.67
N ASN A 471 17.34 -8.67 -11.58
CA ASN A 471 18.61 -7.96 -11.34
C ASN A 471 19.10 -7.29 -12.63
N LEU A 472 18.23 -6.54 -13.31
CA LEU A 472 18.58 -5.84 -14.54
C LEU A 472 19.74 -4.86 -14.29
N PRO A 473 20.73 -4.75 -15.20
CA PRO A 473 21.98 -4.05 -14.92
C PRO A 473 21.84 -2.53 -15.05
N THR A 474 21.16 -1.92 -14.08
CA THR A 474 20.86 -0.48 -14.01
C THR A 474 21.78 0.29 -13.07
N ILE A 475 22.79 -0.39 -12.51
CA ILE A 475 23.69 0.19 -11.51
C ILE A 475 24.28 1.52 -11.99
N HIS A 476 24.68 1.62 -13.26
CA HIS A 476 25.32 2.82 -13.81
C HIS A 476 24.32 3.88 -14.33
N TRP A 477 23.02 3.66 -14.21
CA TRP A 477 22.02 4.58 -14.77
C TRP A 477 21.98 5.92 -14.02
N GLY A 478 21.65 6.99 -14.73
CA GLY A 478 21.46 8.33 -14.19
C GLY A 478 20.27 9.03 -14.82
N ASN A 479 20.34 10.36 -14.87
CA ASN A 479 19.24 11.19 -15.36
C ASN A 479 18.94 10.98 -16.86
N GLU A 480 19.96 10.64 -17.65
CA GLU A 480 19.83 10.42 -19.10
C GLU A 480 19.03 9.15 -19.40
N GLU A 481 19.42 8.01 -18.81
CA GLU A 481 18.73 6.73 -19.01
C GLU A 481 17.28 6.80 -18.54
N ILE A 482 17.03 7.46 -17.40
CA ILE A 482 15.65 7.66 -16.91
C ILE A 482 14.87 8.59 -17.83
N GLY A 483 15.50 9.63 -18.38
CA GLY A 483 14.87 10.50 -19.38
C GLY A 483 14.44 9.74 -20.64
N LEU A 484 15.31 8.85 -21.15
CA LEU A 484 15.02 8.00 -22.31
C LEU A 484 13.92 6.98 -22.00
N LEU A 485 13.99 6.33 -20.83
CA LEU A 485 12.97 5.39 -20.37
C LEU A 485 11.58 6.05 -20.31
N LEU A 486 11.50 7.25 -19.74
CA LEU A 486 10.26 8.01 -19.60
C LEU A 486 9.71 8.47 -20.95
N ALA A 487 10.58 8.89 -21.88
CA ALA A 487 10.18 9.26 -23.23
C ALA A 487 9.56 8.05 -23.96
N GLU A 488 10.17 6.88 -23.84
CA GLU A 488 9.64 5.64 -24.42
C GLU A 488 8.33 5.22 -23.77
N ALA A 489 8.23 5.30 -22.44
CA ALA A 489 6.99 5.03 -21.71
C ALA A 489 5.85 5.95 -22.15
N TYR A 490 6.14 7.24 -22.35
CA TYR A 490 5.15 8.20 -22.85
C TYR A 490 4.70 7.88 -24.28
N ARG A 491 5.64 7.49 -25.15
CA ARG A 491 5.34 7.02 -26.51
C ARG A 491 4.41 5.79 -26.48
N LEU A 492 4.70 4.81 -25.63
CA LEU A 492 3.85 3.63 -25.44
C LEU A 492 2.46 4.01 -24.92
N LYS A 493 2.37 4.88 -23.90
CA LYS A 493 1.10 5.41 -23.40
C LYS A 493 0.29 6.01 -24.53
N TYR A 494 0.86 6.91 -25.34
CA TYR A 494 0.13 7.55 -26.44
C TYR A 494 -0.34 6.56 -27.51
N MET A 495 0.50 5.58 -27.89
CA MET A 495 0.13 4.61 -28.92
C MET A 495 -0.92 3.59 -28.47
N PHE A 496 -0.96 3.24 -27.18
CA PHE A 496 -1.77 2.13 -26.67
C PHE A 496 -2.93 2.55 -25.77
N ALA A 497 -2.95 3.78 -25.22
CA ALA A 497 -4.09 4.31 -24.46
C ALA A 497 -5.29 4.63 -25.36
N ASP A 498 -5.03 5.13 -26.58
CA ASP A 498 -6.08 5.48 -27.56
C ASP A 498 -6.32 4.38 -28.60
N ALA A 499 -5.65 3.22 -28.47
CA ALA A 499 -5.89 2.10 -29.38
C ALA A 499 -7.28 1.51 -29.10
N PRO A 500 -8.28 1.73 -29.97
CA PRO A 500 -9.57 1.07 -29.81
C PRO A 500 -9.35 -0.43 -29.94
N ASN A 501 -10.32 -1.23 -29.51
CA ASN A 501 -10.38 -2.70 -29.56
C ASN A 501 -10.18 -3.36 -30.96
N HIS A 502 -9.43 -2.76 -31.89
CA HIS A 502 -9.31 -3.13 -33.30
C HIS A 502 -8.33 -4.25 -33.63
N TYR A 503 -7.64 -4.84 -32.64
CA TYR A 503 -6.79 -6.02 -32.87
C TYR A 503 -7.16 -7.21 -31.97
N ARG A 504 -8.45 -7.43 -31.72
CA ARG A 504 -8.92 -8.81 -31.50
C ARG A 504 -8.97 -9.50 -32.86
N ARG A 505 -7.89 -10.18 -33.23
CA ARG A 505 -7.92 -11.24 -34.24
C ARG A 505 -7.88 -12.58 -33.55
#